data_AF-A0A7C9IDM2-F1
#
_entry.id   AF-A0A7C9IDM2-F1
#
_cell.length_a   1.000
_cell.length_b   1.000
_cell.length_c   1.000
_cell.angle_alpha   90.00
_cell.angle_beta   90.00
_cell.angle_gamma   90.00
#
_symmetry.space_group_name_H-M   'P 1'
#
loop_
_entity.id
_entity.type
_entity.pdbx_description
1 polymer ?
#
loop_
_entity_poly.entity_id
_entity_poly.type
_entity_poly.pdbx_seq_one_letter_code
_entity_poly.pdbx_strand_id
1 'polypeptide(L)'
;MVGNAPDGYSVHLAVTPQSPQFLDHWQRELPATLAHELHHAKRWRHAGLGTLLEALVFEGLAQHYEVEERGEPPLYAQPTTDLGALWARAREQLDGPYDHQAWFLGSVGQDLPRWGGYALGFELVRQFLQREGGDAVIHASTPAEQFRSAWSLD
;
A
#
# COMPACT_ATOMS: atom_id res chain seq x y z
N MET A 1 0.84 -16.50 0.08
CA MET A 1 0.25 -16.16 -1.23
C MET A 1 0.96 -14.95 -1.76
N VAL A 2 1.03 -14.76 -3.07
CA VAL A 2 1.57 -13.54 -3.69
C VAL A 2 0.59 -13.08 -4.76
N GLY A 3 0.26 -11.79 -4.75
CA GLY A 3 -0.55 -11.13 -5.77
C GLY A 3 0.29 -10.20 -6.65
N ASN A 4 -0.23 -9.91 -7.83
CA ASN A 4 0.28 -8.84 -8.69
C ASN A 4 -0.78 -8.44 -9.73
N ALA A 5 -1.07 -7.15 -9.84
CA ALA A 5 -1.80 -6.53 -10.94
C ALA A 5 -0.81 -5.82 -11.89
N PRO A 6 -0.40 -6.45 -13.01
CA PRO A 6 0.61 -5.86 -13.91
C PRO A 6 0.04 -4.70 -14.74
N ASP A 7 -1.29 -4.60 -14.85
CA ASP A 7 -1.99 -3.57 -15.61
C ASP A 7 -3.40 -3.34 -15.06
N GLY A 8 -4.18 -2.50 -15.75
CA GLY A 8 -5.54 -2.16 -15.36
C GLY A 8 -6.61 -3.21 -15.64
N TYR A 9 -6.23 -4.39 -16.12
CA TYR A 9 -7.16 -5.39 -16.68
C TYR A 9 -6.90 -6.82 -16.19
N SER A 10 -5.79 -7.06 -15.49
CA SER A 10 -5.39 -8.39 -15.06
C SER A 10 -4.91 -8.40 -13.61
N VAL A 11 -5.19 -9.51 -12.94
CA VAL A 11 -4.70 -9.84 -11.60
C VAL A 11 -4.15 -11.25 -11.64
N HIS A 12 -2.92 -11.42 -11.18
CA HIS A 12 -2.25 -12.71 -11.05
C HIS A 12 -2.13 -13.08 -9.57
N LEU A 13 -2.54 -14.30 -9.22
CA LEU A 13 -2.42 -14.84 -7.86
C LEU A 13 -1.61 -16.14 -7.89
N ALA A 14 -0.53 -16.16 -7.12
CA ALA A 14 0.29 -17.34 -6.89
C ALA A 14 0.01 -17.91 -5.50
N VAL A 15 -0.45 -19.18 -5.47
CA VAL A 15 -0.75 -19.92 -4.24
C VAL A 15 0.31 -21.00 -3.99
N THR A 16 0.49 -21.39 -2.73
CA THR A 16 1.43 -22.47 -2.34
C THR A 16 0.64 -23.56 -1.60
N PRO A 17 -0.08 -24.44 -2.32
CA PRO A 17 -1.00 -25.39 -1.69
C PRO A 17 -0.33 -26.39 -0.73
N GLN A 18 0.97 -26.60 -0.88
CA GLN A 18 1.76 -27.53 -0.05
C GLN A 18 2.19 -26.92 1.29
N SER A 19 2.04 -25.61 1.49
CA SER A 19 2.33 -24.95 2.77
C SER A 19 1.29 -25.40 3.81
N PRO A 20 1.70 -25.85 5.02
CA PRO A 20 0.74 -26.16 6.08
C PRO A 20 -0.15 -24.96 6.43
N GLN A 21 0.41 -23.75 6.35
CA GLN A 21 -0.31 -22.50 6.59
C GLN A 21 -1.38 -22.20 5.53
N PHE A 22 -1.27 -22.79 4.34
CA PHE A 22 -2.26 -22.57 3.29
C PHE A 22 -3.63 -23.12 3.70
N LEU A 23 -3.70 -24.35 4.21
CA LEU A 23 -4.98 -24.97 4.60
C LEU A 23 -5.70 -24.18 5.69
N ASP A 24 -4.94 -23.61 6.63
CA ASP A 24 -5.50 -22.88 7.77
C ASP A 24 -5.94 -21.45 7.41
N HIS A 25 -5.38 -20.85 6.36
CA HIS A 25 -5.53 -19.41 6.12
C HIS A 25 -6.04 -19.01 4.73
N TRP A 26 -6.08 -19.91 3.75
CA TRP A 26 -6.38 -19.52 2.36
C TRP A 26 -7.74 -18.85 2.19
N GLN A 27 -8.75 -19.24 2.96
CA GLN A 27 -10.09 -18.64 2.89
C GLN A 27 -10.10 -17.17 3.31
N ARG A 28 -9.13 -16.76 4.13
CA ARG A 28 -8.93 -15.38 4.55
C ARG A 28 -7.96 -14.64 3.63
N GLU A 29 -6.83 -15.26 3.31
CA GLU A 29 -5.75 -14.60 2.56
C GLU A 29 -6.07 -14.45 1.07
N LEU A 30 -6.82 -15.37 0.48
CA LEU A 30 -7.17 -15.30 -0.95
C LEU A 30 -8.10 -14.13 -1.27
N PRO A 31 -9.25 -13.92 -0.58
CA PRO A 31 -10.08 -12.75 -0.81
C PRO A 31 -9.36 -11.43 -0.52
N ALA A 32 -8.60 -11.36 0.59
CA ALA A 32 -7.84 -10.17 0.96
C ALA A 32 -6.79 -9.79 -0.11
N THR A 33 -6.00 -10.77 -0.57
CA THR A 33 -5.00 -10.54 -1.63
C THR A 33 -5.70 -10.18 -2.94
N LEU A 34 -6.80 -10.85 -3.29
CA LEU A 34 -7.56 -10.52 -4.50
C LEU A 34 -8.12 -9.08 -4.45
N ALA A 35 -8.66 -8.64 -3.31
CA ALA A 35 -9.14 -7.28 -3.16
C ALA A 35 -8.02 -6.25 -3.34
N HIS A 36 -6.87 -6.48 -2.70
CA HIS A 36 -5.69 -5.65 -2.86
C HIS A 36 -5.30 -5.48 -4.34
N GLU A 37 -5.14 -6.58 -5.07
CA GLU A 37 -4.73 -6.54 -6.48
C GLU A 37 -5.82 -5.99 -7.41
N LEU A 38 -7.10 -6.24 -7.12
CA LEU A 38 -8.20 -5.62 -7.87
C LEU A 38 -8.21 -4.11 -7.72
N HIS A 39 -7.83 -3.60 -6.54
CA HIS A 39 -7.67 -2.17 -6.33
C HIS A 39 -6.54 -1.61 -7.18
N HIS A 40 -5.38 -2.27 -7.20
CA HIS A 40 -4.29 -1.90 -8.10
C HIS A 40 -4.73 -1.87 -9.58
N ALA A 41 -5.41 -2.91 -10.06
CA ALA A 41 -5.94 -2.93 -11.43
C ALA A 41 -6.91 -1.77 -11.69
N LYS A 42 -7.77 -1.41 -10.72
CA LYS A 42 -8.62 -0.23 -10.84
C LYS A 42 -7.79 1.05 -10.95
N ARG A 43 -6.78 1.22 -10.09
CA ARG A 43 -5.96 2.43 -10.04
C ARG A 43 -5.07 2.60 -11.27
N TRP A 44 -4.52 1.53 -11.82
CA TRP A 44 -3.73 1.54 -13.07
C TRP A 44 -4.43 2.20 -14.25
N ARG A 45 -5.77 2.22 -14.25
CA ARG A 45 -6.58 2.86 -15.30
C ARG A 45 -6.61 4.39 -15.21
N HIS A 46 -6.09 4.96 -14.11
CA HIS A 46 -6.25 6.37 -13.76
C HIS A 46 -4.96 7.05 -13.28
N ALA A 47 -4.03 6.29 -12.70
CA ALA A 47 -2.80 6.82 -12.11
C ALA A 47 -1.57 6.04 -12.57
N GLY A 48 -0.45 6.76 -12.70
CA GLY A 48 0.86 6.18 -12.93
C GLY A 48 1.52 5.71 -11.62
N LEU A 49 2.65 5.03 -11.80
CA LEU A 49 3.56 4.60 -10.75
C LEU A 49 4.98 4.90 -11.21
N GLY A 50 5.59 5.96 -10.69
CA GLY A 50 6.95 6.39 -11.05
C GLY A 50 7.69 7.16 -9.95
N THR A 51 6.95 7.71 -8.99
CA THR A 51 7.48 8.46 -7.84
C THR A 51 7.20 7.74 -6.52
N LEU A 52 7.91 8.11 -5.46
CA LEU A 52 7.66 7.55 -4.12
C LEU A 52 6.23 7.87 -3.66
N LEU A 53 5.73 9.09 -3.88
CA LEU A 53 4.38 9.47 -3.47
C LEU A 53 3.31 8.62 -4.17
N GLU A 54 3.45 8.41 -5.49
CA GLU A 54 2.53 7.56 -6.23
C GLU A 54 2.50 6.15 -5.64
N ALA A 55 3.66 5.57 -5.32
CA ALA A 55 3.76 4.24 -4.73
C ALA A 55 3.14 4.15 -3.34
N LEU A 56 3.40 5.13 -2.46
CA LEU A 56 2.77 5.20 -1.14
C LEU A 56 1.24 5.23 -1.24
N VAL A 57 0.70 6.01 -2.18
CA VAL A 57 -0.76 6.11 -2.40
C VAL A 57 -1.31 4.85 -3.08
N PHE A 58 -0.56 4.25 -4.01
CA PHE A 58 -0.93 3.01 -4.69
C PHE A 58 -1.15 1.88 -3.69
N GLU A 59 -0.16 1.67 -2.82
CA GLU A 59 -0.20 0.64 -1.78
C GLU A 59 -1.21 1.00 -0.69
N GLY A 60 -1.20 2.24 -0.20
CA GLY A 60 -2.09 2.66 0.86
C GLY A 60 -3.56 2.46 0.52
N LEU A 61 -4.01 2.87 -0.67
CA LEU A 61 -5.40 2.68 -1.09
C LEU A 61 -5.76 1.19 -1.23
N ALA A 62 -4.86 0.37 -1.80
CA ALA A 62 -5.08 -1.06 -1.94
C ALA A 62 -5.18 -1.75 -0.57
N GLN A 63 -4.34 -1.36 0.39
CA GLN A 63 -4.39 -1.85 1.76
C GLN A 63 -5.67 -1.43 2.49
N HIS A 64 -6.19 -0.22 2.27
CA HIS A 64 -7.48 0.20 2.84
C HIS A 64 -8.65 -0.61 2.27
N TYR A 65 -8.63 -0.92 0.97
CA TYR A 65 -9.65 -1.80 0.38
C TYR A 65 -9.48 -3.26 0.84
N GLU A 66 -8.25 -3.74 1.02
CA GLU A 66 -7.96 -5.06 1.60
C GLU A 66 -8.55 -5.20 3.02
N VAL A 67 -8.54 -4.13 3.83
CA VAL A 67 -9.11 -4.14 5.18
C VAL A 67 -10.61 -4.45 5.17
N GLU A 68 -11.35 -4.05 4.13
CA GLU A 68 -12.79 -4.35 4.01
C GLU A 68 -13.06 -5.86 3.95
N GLU A 69 -12.17 -6.63 3.30
CA GLU A 69 -12.23 -8.09 3.25
C GLU A 69 -11.57 -8.77 4.46
N ARG A 70 -10.42 -8.26 4.90
CA ARG A 70 -9.60 -8.87 5.96
C ARG A 70 -10.17 -8.63 7.37
N GLY A 71 -10.91 -7.54 7.56
CA GLY A 71 -11.45 -7.05 8.83
C GLY A 71 -10.43 -6.35 9.75
N GLU A 72 -9.15 -6.35 9.38
CA GLU A 72 -8.08 -5.68 10.11
C GLU A 72 -6.96 -5.24 9.14
N PRO A 73 -6.11 -4.26 9.50
CA PRO A 73 -4.97 -3.89 8.68
C PRO A 73 -4.01 -5.07 8.47
N PRO A 74 -3.50 -5.29 7.24
CA PRO A 74 -2.51 -6.33 6.99
C PRO A 74 -1.24 -6.07 7.79
N LEU A 75 -0.49 -7.12 8.09
CA LEU A 75 0.72 -7.03 8.92
C LEU A 75 1.74 -6.01 8.39
N TYR A 76 1.86 -5.88 7.06
CA TYR A 76 2.76 -4.92 6.41
C TYR A 76 2.24 -3.46 6.39
N ALA A 77 0.98 -3.22 6.77
CA ALA A 77 0.47 -1.87 7.03
C ALA A 77 0.76 -1.39 8.46
N GLN A 78 1.15 -2.30 9.37
CA GLN A 78 1.33 -1.96 10.78
C GLN A 78 2.72 -1.37 11.02
N PRO A 79 2.82 -0.16 11.60
CA PRO A 79 4.10 0.50 11.79
C PRO A 79 4.97 -0.24 12.80
N THR A 80 6.22 -0.50 12.40
CA THR A 80 7.28 -1.01 13.28
C THR A 80 8.34 0.05 13.62
N THR A 81 8.09 1.29 13.19
CA THR A 81 9.00 2.43 13.29
C THR A 81 8.22 3.71 13.62
N ASP A 82 8.95 4.78 13.93
CA ASP A 82 8.41 6.14 13.98
C ASP A 82 8.07 6.61 12.56
N LEU A 83 6.77 6.62 12.24
CA LEU A 83 6.29 7.06 10.93
C LEU A 83 6.48 8.56 10.69
N GLY A 84 6.52 9.39 11.73
CA GLY A 84 6.77 10.83 11.59
C GLY A 84 8.21 11.10 11.14
N ALA A 85 9.17 10.42 11.75
CA ALA A 85 10.57 10.44 11.33
C ALA A 85 10.75 9.86 9.91
N LEU A 86 10.06 8.75 9.59
CA LEU A 86 10.10 8.15 8.26
C LEU A 86 9.49 9.07 7.20
N TRP A 87 8.37 9.74 7.50
CA TRP A 87 7.76 10.73 6.61
C TRP A 87 8.69 11.90 6.34
N ALA A 88 9.36 12.44 7.37
CA ALA A 88 10.32 13.52 7.19
C ALA A 88 11.41 13.16 6.16
N ARG A 89 11.87 11.90 6.16
CA ARG A 89 12.81 11.38 5.16
C ARG A 89 12.17 11.17 3.79
N ALA A 90 10.94 10.66 3.73
CA ALA A 90 10.21 10.47 2.48
C ALA A 90 9.98 11.80 1.74
N ARG A 91 9.66 12.87 2.48
CA ARG A 91 9.33 14.21 1.96
C ARG A 91 10.36 14.78 0.99
N GLU A 92 11.64 14.48 1.18
CA GLU A 92 12.72 15.00 0.35
C GLU A 92 12.75 14.41 -1.06
N GLN A 93 12.09 13.27 -1.29
CA GLN A 93 12.13 12.53 -2.56
C GLN A 93 10.76 12.04 -3.03
N LEU A 94 9.66 12.58 -2.50
CA LEU A 94 8.29 12.19 -2.86
C LEU A 94 8.02 12.20 -4.36
N ASP A 95 8.61 13.17 -5.06
CA ASP A 95 8.43 13.41 -6.51
C ASP A 95 9.55 12.81 -7.37
N GLY A 96 10.54 12.18 -6.73
CA GLY A 96 11.74 11.68 -7.38
C GLY A 96 11.73 10.17 -7.59
N PRO A 97 12.74 9.66 -8.33
CA PRO A 97 13.00 8.23 -8.36
C PRO A 97 13.35 7.74 -6.96
N TYR A 98 12.93 6.51 -6.64
CA TYR A 98 13.14 5.90 -5.34
C TYR A 98 13.56 4.44 -5.51
N ASP A 99 14.22 3.90 -4.49
CA ASP A 99 14.49 2.47 -4.40
C ASP A 99 13.26 1.75 -3.81
N HIS A 100 12.48 1.12 -4.68
CA HIS A 100 11.28 0.39 -4.27
C HIS A 100 11.60 -0.75 -3.30
N GLN A 101 12.70 -1.49 -3.52
CA GLN A 101 13.03 -2.60 -2.62
C GLN A 101 13.38 -2.05 -1.24
N ALA A 102 14.17 -0.99 -1.17
CA ALA A 102 14.55 -0.40 0.10
C ALA A 102 13.36 0.15 0.89
N TRP A 103 12.45 0.88 0.22
CA TRP A 103 11.29 1.48 0.89
C TRP A 103 10.27 0.43 1.34
N PHE A 104 9.97 -0.57 0.51
CA PHE A 104 8.85 -1.48 0.76
C PHE A 104 9.28 -2.82 1.38
N LEU A 105 10.52 -3.27 1.13
CA LEU A 105 11.06 -4.51 1.70
C LEU A 105 12.10 -4.28 2.81
N GLY A 106 12.59 -3.04 2.95
CA GLY A 106 13.59 -2.63 3.94
C GLY A 106 15.02 -2.66 3.41
N SER A 107 15.90 -1.87 4.03
CA SER A 107 17.31 -1.76 3.67
C SER A 107 18.15 -1.34 4.87
N VAL A 108 19.08 -2.18 5.31
CA VAL A 108 20.03 -1.82 6.38
C VAL A 108 20.96 -0.69 5.94
N GLY A 109 21.42 -0.72 4.68
CA GLY A 109 22.35 0.30 4.15
C GLY A 109 21.74 1.69 4.01
N GLN A 110 20.42 1.78 3.84
CA GLN A 110 19.68 3.05 3.79
C GLN A 110 18.90 3.32 5.08
N ASP A 111 19.08 2.51 6.13
CA ASP A 111 18.34 2.63 7.39
C ASP A 111 16.82 2.69 7.20
N LEU A 112 16.27 1.84 6.32
CA LEU A 112 14.84 1.75 6.05
C LEU A 112 14.27 0.46 6.65
N PRO A 113 13.21 0.55 7.48
CA PRO A 113 12.61 -0.62 8.09
C PRO A 113 11.87 -1.43 7.04
N ARG A 114 11.77 -2.73 7.28
CA ARG A 114 10.91 -3.61 6.49
C ARG A 114 9.48 -3.09 6.54
N TRP A 115 8.85 -3.00 5.37
CA TRP A 115 7.50 -2.47 5.19
C TRP A 115 7.31 -0.97 5.52
N GLY A 116 8.40 -0.20 5.62
CA GLY A 116 8.31 1.23 5.90
C GLY A 116 7.39 1.97 4.92
N GLY A 117 7.54 1.74 3.63
CA GLY A 117 6.70 2.34 2.58
C GLY A 117 5.23 1.92 2.68
N TYR A 118 4.96 0.64 2.97
CA TYR A 118 3.59 0.14 3.14
C TYR A 118 2.90 0.78 4.35
N ALA A 119 3.54 0.79 5.51
CA ALA A 119 2.97 1.40 6.72
C ALA A 119 2.78 2.92 6.56
N LEU A 120 3.74 3.59 5.90
CA LEU A 120 3.67 5.02 5.62
C LEU A 120 2.54 5.36 4.64
N GLY A 121 2.38 4.58 3.57
CA GLY A 121 1.31 4.73 2.59
C GLY A 121 -0.08 4.50 3.19
N PHE A 122 -0.22 3.43 3.98
CA PHE A 122 -1.46 3.14 4.71
C PHE A 122 -1.89 4.31 5.61
N GLU A 123 -0.95 4.86 6.38
CA GLU A 123 -1.20 5.98 7.28
C GLU A 123 -1.53 7.28 6.52
N LEU A 124 -0.78 7.60 5.46
CA LEU A 124 -1.06 8.76 4.61
C LEU A 124 -2.49 8.71 4.04
N VAL A 125 -2.88 7.56 3.50
CA VAL A 125 -4.23 7.36 2.94
C VAL A 125 -5.29 7.38 4.04
N ARG A 126 -5.02 6.82 5.22
CA ARG A 126 -5.93 6.89 6.37
C ARG A 126 -6.27 8.33 6.72
N GLN A 127 -5.25 9.17 6.87
CA GLN A 127 -5.43 10.59 7.19
C GLN A 127 -6.17 11.34 6.08
N PHE A 128 -5.87 11.01 4.81
CA PHE A 128 -6.58 11.59 3.67
C PHE A 128 -8.08 11.25 3.70
N LEU A 129 -8.44 9.97 3.85
CA LEU A 129 -9.83 9.53 3.90
C LEU A 129 -10.59 10.11 5.10
N GLN A 130 -9.93 10.29 6.24
CA GLN A 130 -10.53 10.96 7.40
C GLN A 130 -10.84 12.44 7.14
N ARG A 131 -10.01 13.11 6.36
CA ARG A 131 -10.18 14.53 6.05
C ARG A 131 -11.19 14.77 4.93
N GLU A 132 -11.10 14.02 3.83
CA GLU A 132 -11.92 14.23 2.62
C GLU A 132 -13.22 13.42 2.64
N GLY A 133 -13.30 12.36 3.47
CA GLY A 133 -14.36 11.36 3.42
C GLY A 133 -14.15 10.34 2.31
N GLY A 134 -15.17 9.51 2.08
CA GLY A 134 -15.11 8.44 1.07
C GLY A 134 -14.29 7.22 1.50
N ASP A 135 -13.99 6.35 0.54
CA ASP A 135 -13.26 5.10 0.73
C ASP A 135 -12.19 4.93 -0.37
N ALA A 136 -11.43 3.84 -0.27
CA ALA A 136 -10.38 3.51 -1.22
C ALA A 136 -10.92 3.34 -2.65
N VAL A 137 -12.17 2.88 -2.82
CA VAL A 137 -12.80 2.65 -4.12
C VAL A 137 -13.15 3.98 -4.78
N ILE A 138 -13.71 4.93 -4.03
CA ILE A 138 -14.03 6.29 -4.48
C ILE A 138 -12.76 7.03 -4.92
N HIS A 139 -11.69 6.90 -4.14
CA HIS A 139 -10.45 7.63 -4.37
C HIS A 139 -9.43 6.93 -5.27
N ALA A 140 -9.80 5.81 -5.90
CA ALA A 140 -8.92 5.07 -6.81
C ALA A 140 -8.36 5.94 -7.96
N SER A 141 -9.14 6.91 -8.46
CA SER A 141 -8.72 7.84 -9.51
C SER A 141 -8.17 9.18 -8.99
N THR A 142 -8.09 9.38 -7.67
CA THR A 142 -7.56 10.61 -7.09
C THR A 142 -6.04 10.68 -7.36
N PRO A 143 -5.54 11.81 -7.94
CA PRO A 143 -4.11 12.02 -8.15
C PRO A 143 -3.32 11.96 -6.84
N ALA A 144 -2.13 11.36 -6.87
CA ALA A 144 -1.32 11.12 -5.67
C ALA A 144 -0.94 12.44 -4.96
N GLU A 145 -0.80 13.53 -5.70
CA GLU A 145 -0.47 14.86 -5.18
C GLU A 145 -1.52 15.39 -4.20
N GLN A 146 -2.78 14.98 -4.33
CA GLN A 146 -3.85 15.40 -3.42
C GLN A 146 -3.69 14.76 -2.03
N PHE A 147 -3.04 13.61 -1.94
CA PHE A 147 -2.75 12.93 -0.67
C PHE A 147 -1.61 13.60 0.10
N ARG A 148 -0.71 14.32 -0.57
CA ARG A 148 0.50 14.89 0.06
C ARG A 148 0.20 15.74 1.28
N SER A 149 -0.84 16.58 1.20
CA SER A 149 -1.20 17.50 2.28
C SER A 149 -1.93 16.81 3.43
N ALA A 150 -2.29 15.53 3.28
CA ALA A 150 -3.03 14.80 4.30
C ALA A 150 -2.17 14.49 5.53
N TRP A 151 -0.85 14.36 5.35
CA TRP A 151 0.04 14.05 6.46
C TRP A 151 0.06 15.16 7.52
N SER A 152 -0.39 14.81 8.72
CA SER A 152 -0.28 15.56 9.96
C SER A 152 0.45 14.73 11.03
N LEU A 153 1.21 15.42 11.88
CA LEU A 153 1.76 14.88 13.12
C LEU A 153 0.81 15.27 14.25
N ASP A 154 -0.37 14.65 14.30
CA ASP A 154 -1.30 14.85 15.42
C ASP A 154 -0.80 14.12 16.68
#